data_AF-E6TRM4-F1
#
_entry.id   AF-E6TRM4-F1
#
_cell.length_a   1.000
_cell.length_b   1.000
_cell.length_c   1.000
_cell.angle_alpha   90.00
_cell.angle_beta   90.00
_cell.angle_gamma   90.00
#
_symmetry.space_group_name_H-M   'P 1'
#
loop_
_entity.id
_entity.type
_entity.pdbx_description
1 polymer ?
#
loop_
_entity_poly.entity_id
_entity_poly.type
_entity_poly.pdbx_seq_one_letter_code
_entity_poly.pdbx_strand_id
1 'polypeptide(L)' 'MFFSKKGKVREKEDANLLWHLAKLKKSLNQREALINNSVDQNNQVIYQALTEKAKYLFLLKEARIRKTKMRNK' A
#
# COMPACT_ATOMS: atom_id res chain seq x y z
N MET A 1 -29.93 11.25 -9.86
CA MET A 1 -29.60 9.84 -9.48
C MET A 1 -28.25 9.32 -10.06
N PHE A 2 -27.38 10.17 -10.62
CA PHE A 2 -26.05 9.78 -11.13
C PHE A 2 -24.91 9.97 -10.11
N PHE A 3 -25.07 10.88 -9.14
CA PHE A 3 -24.03 11.19 -8.15
C PHE A 3 -23.93 10.15 -7.01
N SER A 4 -25.00 9.40 -6.71
CA SER A 4 -24.94 8.34 -5.69
C SER A 4 -24.12 7.13 -6.17
N LYS A 5 -24.19 6.78 -7.46
CA LYS A 5 -23.34 5.74 -8.05
C LYS A 5 -21.86 6.15 -7.99
N LYS A 6 -21.54 7.40 -8.31
CA LYS A 6 -20.16 7.94 -8.24
C LYS A 6 -19.61 7.96 -6.81
N GLY A 7 -20.44 8.27 -5.82
CA GLY A 7 -20.07 8.15 -4.40
C GLY A 7 -19.72 6.72 -4.00
N LYS A 8 -20.58 5.76 -4.35
CA LYS A 8 -20.34 4.33 -4.07
C LYS A 8 -19.08 3.77 -4.75
N VAL A 9 -18.80 4.20 -5.98
CA VAL A 9 -17.56 3.81 -6.68
C VAL A 9 -16.33 4.36 -5.98
N ARG A 10 -16.36 5.63 -5.55
CA ARG A 10 -15.26 6.23 -4.76
C ARG A 10 -15.03 5.47 -3.46
N GLU A 11 -16.09 5.18 -2.70
CA GLU A 11 -15.99 4.41 -1.45
C GLU A 11 -15.37 3.03 -1.67
N LYS A 12 -15.75 2.33 -2.75
CA LYS A 12 -15.18 1.03 -3.10
C LYS A 12 -13.69 1.14 -3.43
N GLU A 13 -13.29 2.11 -4.25
CA GLU A 13 -11.88 2.27 -4.62
C GLU A 13 -11.02 2.78 -3.46
N ASP A 14 -11.59 3.57 -2.56
CA ASP A 14 -10.96 3.97 -1.30
C ASP A 14 -10.72 2.75 -0.39
N ALA A 15 -11.70 1.85 -0.29
CA ALA A 15 -11.53 0.59 0.43
C ALA A 15 -10.45 -0.31 -0.22
N ASN A 16 -10.43 -0.40 -1.56
CA ASN A 16 -9.40 -1.13 -2.29
C ASN A 16 -8.01 -0.53 -2.04
N LEU A 17 -7.88 0.80 -2.07
CA LEU A 17 -6.64 1.51 -1.80
C LEU A 17 -6.08 1.17 -0.41
N LEU A 18 -6.95 1.19 0.61
CA LEU A 18 -6.58 0.85 1.99
C LEU A 18 -6.18 -0.64 2.11
N TRP A 19 -6.90 -1.53 1.43
CA TRP A 19 -6.56 -2.96 1.39
C TRP A 19 -5.18 -3.21 0.77
N HIS A 20 -4.88 -2.56 -0.36
CA HIS A 20 -3.56 -2.64 -1.01
C HIS A 20 -2.45 -2.06 -0.12
N LEU A 21 -2.69 -0.93 0.55
CA LEU A 21 -1.75 -0.35 1.50
C LEU A 21 -1.42 -1.31 2.66
N ALA A 22 -2.44 -1.94 3.24
CA ALA A 22 -2.25 -2.91 4.31
C ALA A 22 -1.43 -4.13 3.85
N LYS A 23 -1.73 -4.66 2.65
CA LYS A 23 -1.00 -5.79 2.07
C LYS A 23 0.46 -5.44 1.79
N LEU A 24 0.73 -4.28 1.18
CA LEU A 24 2.08 -3.83 0.87
C LEU A 24 2.89 -3.57 2.15
N LYS A 25 2.28 -2.95 3.17
CA LYS A 25 2.92 -2.75 4.47
C LYS A 25 3.36 -4.08 5.09
N LYS A 26 2.50 -5.10 5.05
CA LYS A 26 2.84 -6.44 5.55
C LYS A 26 3.98 -7.07 4.76
N SER A 27 3.94 -7.01 3.42
CA SER A 27 5.01 -7.52 2.55
C SER A 27 6.35 -6.85 2.85
N LEU A 28 6.36 -5.51 2.97
CA LEU A 28 7.56 -4.74 3.26
C LEU A 28 8.15 -5.11 4.60
N ASN A 29 7.34 -5.18 5.66
CA ASN A 29 7.84 -5.59 6.98
C ASN A 29 8.47 -6.99 6.96
N GLN A 30 7.84 -7.94 6.24
CA GLN A 30 8.39 -9.29 6.09
C GLN A 30 9.72 -9.28 5.33
N ARG A 31 9.82 -8.53 4.23
CA ARG A 31 11.05 -8.44 3.42
C ARG A 31 12.17 -7.71 4.16
N GLU A 32 11.86 -6.61 4.85
CA GLU A 32 12.84 -5.89 5.67
C GLU A 32 13.38 -6.81 6.78
N ALA A 33 12.52 -7.60 7.44
CA ALA A 33 12.96 -8.59 8.42
C ALA A 33 13.88 -9.67 7.81
N LEU A 34 13.53 -10.19 6.62
CA LEU A 34 14.35 -11.20 5.94
C LEU A 34 15.71 -10.64 5.51
N ILE A 35 15.74 -9.43 4.93
CA ILE A 35 16.99 -8.78 4.49
C ILE A 35 17.92 -8.52 5.68
N ASN A 36 17.37 -8.03 6.80
CA ASN A 36 18.16 -7.77 8.01
C ASN A 36 18.77 -9.03 8.62
N ASN A 37 18.11 -10.18 8.46
CA ASN A 37 18.57 -11.46 8.99
C ASN A 37 19.43 -12.28 8.00
N SER A 38 19.57 -11.81 6.76
CA SER A 38 20.30 -12.53 5.71
C SER A 38 21.74 -12.03 5.60
N VAL A 39 22.70 -12.96 5.66
CA VAL A 39 24.14 -12.67 5.58
C VAL A 39 24.59 -12.37 4.14
N ASP A 40 23.90 -12.91 3.13
CA ASP A 40 24.22 -12.73 1.72
C ASP A 40 23.05 -12.03 1.00
N GLN A 41 23.17 -10.71 0.84
CA GLN A 41 22.11 -9.88 0.26
C GLN A 41 22.27 -9.81 -1.26
N ASN A 42 21.50 -10.61 -1.99
CA ASN A 42 21.44 -10.48 -3.44
C ASN A 42 20.81 -9.12 -3.84
N ASN A 43 21.54 -8.35 -4.67
CA ASN A 43 21.11 -7.05 -5.19
C ASN A 43 19.68 -7.06 -5.79
N GLN A 44 19.28 -8.15 -6.45
CA GLN A 44 17.93 -8.28 -7.01
C GLN A 44 16.83 -8.19 -5.94
N VAL A 45 17.07 -8.80 -4.77
CA VAL A 45 16.12 -8.78 -3.64
C VAL A 45 16.00 -7.37 -3.08
N ILE A 46 17.12 -6.66 -2.97
CA ILE A 46 17.16 -5.25 -2.54
C ILE A 46 16.36 -4.38 -3.51
N TYR A 47 16.60 -4.49 -4.83
CA TYR A 47 15.87 -3.70 -5.83
C TYR A 47 14.36 -3.96 -5.81
N GLN A 48 13.94 -5.21 -5.63
CA GLN A 48 12.53 -5.55 -5.49
C GLN A 48 11.93 -4.94 -4.22
N ALA A 49 12.63 -4.98 -3.08
CA ALA A 49 12.19 -4.37 -1.84
C ALA A 49 12.04 -2.85 -1.96
N LEU A 50 13.03 -2.17 -2.58
CA LEU A 50 12.97 -0.73 -2.84
C LEU A 50 11.81 -0.36 -3.77
N THR A 51 11.56 -1.16 -4.80
CA THR A 51 10.45 -0.95 -5.73
C THR A 51 9.10 -1.09 -5.03
N GLU A 52 8.93 -2.09 -4.16
CA GLU A 52 7.72 -2.22 -3.35
C GLU A 52 7.55 -1.07 -2.36
N LYS A 53 8.65 -0.59 -1.77
CA LYS A 53 8.64 0.55 -0.85
C LYS A 53 8.20 1.82 -1.58
N ALA A 54 8.70 2.06 -2.78
CA ALA A 54 8.26 3.17 -3.63
C ALA A 54 6.75 3.08 -3.95
N LYS A 55 6.24 1.90 -4.31
CA LYS A 55 4.80 1.68 -4.55
C LYS A 55 3.97 1.96 -3.32
N TYR A 56 4.40 1.49 -2.14
CA TYR A 56 3.72 1.75 -0.87
C TYR A 56 3.66 3.25 -0.55
N LEU A 57 4.79 3.96 -0.67
CA LEU A 57 4.87 5.40 -0.41
C LEU A 57 4.01 6.21 -1.38
N PHE A 58 3.96 5.81 -2.65
CA PHE A 58 3.09 6.42 -3.65
C PHE A 58 1.62 6.27 -3.26
N LEU A 59 1.16 5.06 -2.91
CA LEU A 59 -0.22 4.84 -2.49
C LEU A 59 -0.55 5.53 -1.16
N LEU A 60 0.43 5.67 -0.27
CA LEU A 60 0.27 6.40 0.99
C LEU A 60 0.05 7.89 0.72
N LYS A 61 0.81 8.47 -0.23
CA LYS A 61 0.62 9.84 -0.69
C LYS A 61 -0.78 10.02 -1.30
N GLU A 62 -1.21 9.10 -2.16
CA GLU A 62 -2.55 9.11 -2.77
C GLU A 62 -3.67 9.06 -1.72
N ALA A 63 -3.56 8.17 -0.72
CA ALA A 63 -4.54 8.08 0.36
C ALA A 63 -4.64 9.39 1.16
N ARG A 64 -3.51 10.07 1.40
CA ARG A 64 -3.49 11.39 2.06
C ARG A 64 -4.16 12.47 1.22
N ILE A 65 -3.87 12.51 -0.08
CA ILE A 65 -4.49 13.48 -1.02
C ILE A 65 -6.00 13.28 -1.08
N ARG A 66 -6.46 12.02 -1.16
CA ARG A 66 -7.88 11.65 -1.21
C ARG A 66 -8.59 11.82 0.13
N LYS A 67 -7.85 12.10 1.22
CA LYS A 67 -8.35 12.16 2.60
C LYS A 67 -9.13 10.90 2.97
N THR A 68 -8.66 9.75 2.49
CA THR A 68 -9.30 8.47 2.71
C THR A 68 -9.32 8.18 4.21
N LYS A 69 -10.52 8.10 4.80
CA LYS A 69 -10.68 7.78 6.23
C LYS A 69 -10.88 6.28 6.39
N MET A 70 -10.14 5.66 7.30
CA MET A 70 -10.52 4.36 7.82
C MET A 70 -11.86 4.54 8.53
N ARG A 71 -12.94 4.02 7.95
CA ARG A 71 -14.24 4.03 8.60
C ARG A 71 -14.21 2.94 9.66
N ASN A 72 -13.85 3.30 10.90
CA ASN A 72 -14.01 2.42 12.05
C ASN A 72 -15.51 2.08 12.13
N LYS A 73 -15.82 0.80 12.06
CA LYS A 73 -17.18 0.28 12.16
C LYS A 73 -17.33 -0.38 13.52
#